data_AF-A0A3M0Y4N6-F1
#
_entry.id   AF-A0A3M0Y4N6-F1
#
_cell.length_a   1.000
_cell.length_b   1.000
_cell.length_c   1.000
_cell.angle_alpha   90.00
_cell.angle_beta   90.00
_cell.angle_gamma   90.00
#
_symmetry.space_group_name_H-M   'P 1'
#
loop_
_entity.id
_entity.type
_entity.pdbx_description
1 polymer ?
#
loop_
_entity_poly.entity_id
_entity_poly.type
_entity_poly.pdbx_seq_one_letter_code
_entity_poly.pdbx_strand_id
1 'polypeptide(L)'
;MSERIARADWHNHLRTYCMREGDLERAVDRARNALGEGGMLGVVNFADARYETLTKQNCSYERQDFENAVYFPQFDLLLVKGEEIATAQGHLLVLGTRSNNLPKHFMSLEDTMKWARDNNGIAIADHPFSWQGLGEHLRNNPEALSQLDGIEVYNSEAEFSFFGRYRGANEKAMEFYCEVAPKFQQLGALASSDGHSFREIGKSWTEMEVPSYKDLRCAEDVVEAMRQGLASTRKLARFSTRSGAFGALAHMLTLAPYAAFHSIKSSLTSRTEI
;
A
#
# COMPACT_ATOMS: atom_id res chain seq x y z
N MET A 1 7.56 -3.93 -25.68
CA MET A 1 6.48 -2.96 -25.38
C MET A 1 7.14 -1.62 -25.13
N SER A 2 6.58 -0.49 -25.56
CA SER A 2 7.16 0.82 -25.20
C SER A 2 6.81 1.13 -23.76
N GLU A 3 7.81 1.17 -22.88
CA GLU A 3 7.64 1.58 -21.49
C GLU A 3 7.38 3.09 -21.43
N ARG A 4 6.52 3.50 -20.49
CA ARG A 4 6.20 4.89 -20.19
C ARG A 4 6.36 5.17 -18.70
N ILE A 5 6.46 6.45 -18.35
CA ILE A 5 6.44 6.88 -16.96
C ILE A 5 4.99 7.08 -16.52
N ALA A 6 4.60 6.41 -15.44
CA ALA A 6 3.31 6.50 -14.78
C ALA A 6 3.48 6.99 -13.34
N ARG A 7 2.46 7.69 -12.80
CA ARG A 7 2.42 8.03 -11.38
C ARG A 7 1.59 7.01 -10.61
N ALA A 8 2.20 6.41 -9.60
CA ALA A 8 1.61 5.39 -8.77
C ALA A 8 1.43 5.89 -7.32
N ASP A 9 0.20 5.89 -6.84
CA ASP A 9 -0.14 6.07 -5.43
C ASP A 9 -0.80 4.78 -4.93
N TRP A 10 0.01 3.87 -4.42
CA TRP A 10 -0.40 2.48 -4.15
C TRP A 10 -0.97 2.23 -2.76
N HIS A 11 -1.03 3.24 -1.90
CA HIS A 11 -1.56 3.08 -0.55
C HIS A 11 -2.68 4.09 -0.31
N ASN A 12 -3.94 3.66 -0.54
CA ASN A 12 -5.10 4.48 -0.20
C ASN A 12 -6.23 3.66 0.38
N HIS A 13 -6.71 4.15 1.51
CA HIS A 13 -7.84 3.62 2.23
C HIS A 13 -9.18 4.25 1.81
N LEU A 14 -9.16 5.45 1.18
CA LEU A 14 -10.30 6.22 0.64
C LEU A 14 -11.33 6.72 1.67
N ARG A 15 -11.77 5.83 2.55
CA ARG A 15 -12.68 6.05 3.69
C ARG A 15 -12.41 5.00 4.75
N THR A 16 -12.76 5.33 5.98
CA THR A 16 -12.48 4.46 7.13
C THR A 16 -13.65 3.69 7.72
N TYR A 17 -14.86 3.87 7.18
CA TYR A 17 -16.07 3.20 7.71
C TYR A 17 -16.75 2.32 6.67
N CYS A 18 -17.28 2.94 5.62
CA CYS A 18 -18.00 2.21 4.58
C CYS A 18 -17.97 3.00 3.26
N MET A 19 -17.93 2.26 2.16
CA MET A 19 -18.09 2.81 0.83
C MET A 19 -19.55 3.17 0.58
N ARG A 20 -19.79 4.28 -0.12
CA ARG A 20 -21.12 4.78 -0.51
C ARG A 20 -21.28 4.70 -2.02
N GLU A 21 -22.51 4.61 -2.49
CA GLU A 21 -22.80 4.68 -3.92
C GLU A 21 -22.18 5.94 -4.56
N GLY A 22 -21.60 5.80 -5.74
CA GLY A 22 -20.88 6.86 -6.46
C GLY A 22 -19.43 7.09 -6.01
N ASP A 23 -18.96 6.40 -4.98
CA ASP A 23 -17.57 6.53 -4.54
C ASP A 23 -16.55 6.00 -5.58
N LEU A 24 -16.94 5.07 -6.46
CA LEU A 24 -16.06 4.59 -7.52
C LEU A 24 -15.73 5.70 -8.53
N GLU A 25 -16.75 6.38 -9.05
CA GLU A 25 -16.56 7.50 -9.97
C GLU A 25 -15.74 8.60 -9.31
N ARG A 26 -16.00 8.87 -8.03
CA ARG A 26 -15.22 9.83 -7.24
C ARG A 26 -13.75 9.42 -7.10
N ALA A 27 -13.45 8.13 -6.87
CA ALA A 27 -12.08 7.62 -6.81
C ALA A 27 -11.38 7.82 -8.15
N VAL A 28 -12.02 7.41 -9.26
CA VAL A 28 -11.51 7.54 -10.62
C VAL A 28 -11.26 9.01 -10.98
N ASP A 29 -12.21 9.91 -10.67
CA ASP A 29 -12.08 11.33 -10.90
C ASP A 29 -10.91 11.97 -10.17
N ARG A 30 -10.69 11.55 -8.92
CA ARG A 30 -9.56 12.06 -8.13
C ARG A 30 -8.24 11.51 -8.62
N ALA A 31 -8.18 10.21 -8.89
CA ALA A 31 -7.00 9.55 -9.40
C ALA A 31 -6.56 10.11 -10.75
N ARG A 32 -7.46 10.22 -11.75
CA ARG A 32 -7.10 10.75 -13.08
C ARG A 32 -6.57 12.19 -13.01
N ASN A 33 -7.11 13.01 -12.11
CA ASN A 33 -6.69 14.40 -11.95
C ASN A 33 -5.34 14.53 -11.22
N ALA A 34 -5.06 13.65 -10.26
CA ALA A 34 -3.85 13.73 -9.45
C ALA A 34 -2.66 12.98 -10.09
N LEU A 35 -2.94 11.81 -10.67
CA LEU A 35 -1.93 10.88 -11.20
C LEU A 35 -1.74 11.02 -12.72
N GLY A 36 -2.73 11.55 -13.44
CA GLY A 36 -2.66 11.75 -14.89
C GLY A 36 -2.81 10.46 -15.70
N GLU A 37 -2.51 10.56 -17.00
CA GLU A 37 -2.53 9.43 -17.93
C GLU A 37 -1.49 8.39 -17.52
N GLY A 38 -1.91 7.13 -17.43
CA GLY A 38 -1.11 6.04 -16.87
C GLY A 38 -1.12 5.94 -15.36
N GLY A 39 -1.94 6.73 -14.66
CA GLY A 39 -1.99 6.69 -13.20
C GLY A 39 -2.34 5.29 -12.65
N MET A 40 -1.74 4.94 -11.51
CA MET A 40 -2.09 3.75 -10.74
C MET A 40 -2.54 4.14 -9.34
N LEU A 41 -3.76 3.77 -8.97
CA LEU A 41 -4.30 3.98 -7.63
C LEU A 41 -4.43 2.63 -6.91
N GLY A 42 -3.67 2.42 -5.84
CA GLY A 42 -3.89 1.29 -4.94
C GLY A 42 -5.06 1.56 -4.00
N VAL A 43 -6.08 0.71 -4.04
CA VAL A 43 -7.20 0.75 -3.09
C VAL A 43 -6.98 -0.38 -2.10
N VAL A 44 -6.58 0.00 -0.89
CA VAL A 44 -6.00 -0.87 0.11
C VAL A 44 -7.02 -1.19 1.19
N ASN A 45 -7.41 -2.46 1.26
CA ASN A 45 -8.19 -3.03 2.32
C ASN A 45 -7.39 -3.03 3.63
N PHE A 46 -8.09 -2.87 4.76
CA PHE A 46 -7.50 -3.08 6.09
C PHE A 46 -8.47 -3.93 6.91
N ALA A 47 -8.35 -5.24 6.74
CA ALA A 47 -9.27 -6.23 7.30
C ALA A 47 -10.75 -5.98 6.98
N ASP A 48 -10.99 -5.47 5.78
CA ASP A 48 -12.29 -5.26 5.18
C ASP A 48 -12.26 -5.66 3.71
N ALA A 49 -13.31 -5.30 2.96
CA ALA A 49 -13.46 -5.63 1.54
C ALA A 49 -13.77 -4.36 0.74
N ARG A 50 -13.04 -3.27 1.00
CA ARG A 50 -13.34 -1.96 0.41
C ARG A 50 -13.04 -1.90 -1.08
N TYR A 51 -11.98 -2.56 -1.55
CA TYR A 51 -11.69 -2.72 -2.97
C TYR A 51 -12.86 -3.40 -3.68
N GLU A 52 -13.29 -4.55 -3.16
CA GLU A 52 -14.36 -5.36 -3.75
C GLU A 52 -15.69 -4.62 -3.74
N THR A 53 -15.98 -3.92 -2.64
CA THR A 53 -17.21 -3.13 -2.51
C THR A 53 -17.20 -1.95 -3.47
N LEU A 54 -16.05 -1.30 -3.66
CA LEU A 54 -15.89 -0.15 -4.54
C LEU A 54 -16.00 -0.53 -6.01
N THR A 55 -15.25 -1.54 -6.45
CA THR A 55 -15.15 -1.91 -7.87
C THR A 55 -16.44 -2.52 -8.41
N LYS A 56 -17.28 -3.09 -7.53
CA LYS A 56 -18.61 -3.61 -7.88
C LYS A 56 -19.69 -2.53 -8.01
N GLN A 57 -19.42 -1.28 -7.64
CA GLN A 57 -20.41 -0.22 -7.80
C GLN A 57 -20.76 0.00 -9.27
N ASN A 58 -21.99 0.45 -9.51
CA ASN A 58 -22.38 1.00 -10.79
C ASN A 58 -21.50 2.21 -11.11
N CYS A 59 -21.05 2.31 -12.35
CA CYS A 59 -20.17 3.35 -12.83
C CYS A 59 -20.46 3.59 -14.31
N SER A 60 -20.50 4.86 -14.71
CA SER A 60 -20.72 5.26 -16.10
C SER A 60 -19.50 5.06 -17.00
N TYR A 61 -18.30 4.87 -16.43
CA TYR A 61 -17.07 4.66 -17.19
C TYR A 61 -16.92 3.21 -17.63
N GLU A 62 -16.55 3.00 -18.90
CA GLU A 62 -16.07 1.70 -19.39
C GLU A 62 -14.89 1.25 -18.53
N ARG A 63 -14.87 -0.05 -18.23
CA ARG A 63 -13.83 -0.64 -17.42
C ARG A 63 -13.58 -2.09 -17.81
N GLN A 64 -12.34 -2.52 -17.64
CA GLN A 64 -11.93 -3.91 -17.74
C GLN A 64 -11.49 -4.38 -16.36
N ASP A 65 -12.08 -5.49 -15.89
CA ASP A 65 -11.78 -6.09 -14.59
C ASP A 65 -10.80 -7.25 -14.78
N PHE A 66 -9.67 -7.19 -14.09
CA PHE A 66 -8.64 -8.23 -14.03
C PHE A 66 -8.68 -9.01 -12.72
N GLU A 67 -9.74 -8.86 -11.91
CA GLU A 67 -9.95 -9.43 -10.58
C GLU A 67 -9.05 -8.85 -9.47
N ASN A 68 -7.79 -8.52 -9.78
CA ASN A 68 -6.86 -7.83 -8.89
C ASN A 68 -6.64 -6.35 -9.26
N ALA A 69 -7.22 -5.90 -10.37
CA ALA A 69 -7.22 -4.51 -10.79
C ALA A 69 -8.41 -4.21 -11.70
N VAL A 70 -8.79 -2.94 -11.78
CA VAL A 70 -9.79 -2.42 -12.72
C VAL A 70 -9.15 -1.32 -13.55
N TYR A 71 -9.13 -1.53 -14.86
CA TYR A 71 -8.60 -0.58 -15.84
C TYR A 71 -9.71 0.26 -16.44
N PHE A 72 -9.48 1.57 -16.52
CA PHE A 72 -10.38 2.57 -17.12
C PHE A 72 -9.74 3.14 -18.39
N PRO A 73 -10.06 2.60 -19.59
CA PRO A 73 -9.33 2.91 -20.82
C PRO A 73 -9.37 4.38 -21.26
N GLN A 74 -10.44 5.11 -20.93
CA GLN A 74 -10.62 6.50 -21.36
C GLN A 74 -9.71 7.48 -20.60
N PHE A 75 -9.23 7.07 -19.43
CA PHE A 75 -8.32 7.86 -18.60
C PHE A 75 -6.94 7.24 -18.51
N ASP A 76 -6.77 6.07 -19.14
CA ASP A 76 -5.59 5.23 -19.02
C ASP A 76 -5.17 5.05 -17.55
N LEU A 77 -6.14 4.69 -16.71
CA LEU A 77 -5.99 4.65 -15.25
C LEU A 77 -6.21 3.22 -14.76
N LEU A 78 -5.34 2.73 -13.90
CA LEU A 78 -5.47 1.43 -13.25
C LEU A 78 -5.75 1.58 -11.76
N LEU A 79 -6.87 1.04 -11.29
CA LEU A 79 -7.12 0.84 -9.86
C LEU A 79 -6.66 -0.55 -9.48
N VAL A 80 -5.78 -0.68 -8.49
CA VAL A 80 -5.20 -1.97 -8.09
C VAL A 80 -5.68 -2.33 -6.69
N LYS A 81 -5.96 -3.62 -6.49
CA LYS A 81 -6.25 -4.19 -5.17
C LYS A 81 -5.02 -4.20 -4.27
N GLY A 82 -5.18 -3.77 -3.03
CA GLY A 82 -4.17 -3.92 -1.98
C GLY A 82 -4.75 -4.36 -0.66
N GLU A 83 -3.87 -4.86 0.19
CA GLU A 83 -4.13 -5.32 1.55
C GLU A 83 -3.03 -4.76 2.45
N GLU A 84 -3.38 -3.90 3.42
CA GLU A 84 -2.50 -3.60 4.53
C GLU A 84 -2.75 -4.66 5.61
N ILE A 85 -1.73 -5.48 5.87
CA ILE A 85 -1.85 -6.64 6.74
C ILE A 85 -1.08 -6.38 8.03
N ALA A 86 -1.82 -6.31 9.14
CA ALA A 86 -1.22 -6.27 10.47
C ALA A 86 -0.62 -7.63 10.85
N THR A 87 0.71 -7.74 10.73
CA THR A 87 1.49 -8.90 11.18
C THR A 87 1.82 -8.79 12.67
N ALA A 88 2.40 -9.84 13.26
CA ALA A 88 2.90 -9.79 14.63
C ALA A 88 4.05 -8.79 14.83
N GLN A 89 4.78 -8.44 13.77
CA GLN A 89 5.96 -7.57 13.82
C GLN A 89 5.68 -6.13 13.35
N GLY A 90 4.61 -5.92 12.60
CA GLY A 90 4.26 -4.64 12.00
C GLY A 90 3.42 -4.79 10.73
N HIS A 91 3.15 -3.69 10.05
CA HIS A 91 2.29 -3.68 8.86
C HIS A 91 3.07 -4.06 7.60
N LEU A 92 2.47 -4.94 6.80
CA LEU A 92 2.96 -5.33 5.49
C LEU A 92 1.91 -4.94 4.46
N LEU A 93 2.30 -4.13 3.48
CA LEU A 93 1.46 -3.80 2.34
C LEU A 93 1.62 -4.88 1.27
N VAL A 94 0.52 -5.50 0.85
CA VAL A 94 0.50 -6.52 -0.19
C VAL A 94 -0.44 -6.09 -1.33
N LEU A 95 0.10 -5.98 -2.55
CA LEU A 95 -0.63 -5.49 -3.71
C LEU A 95 -0.82 -6.57 -4.78
N GLY A 96 -1.91 -6.46 -5.55
CA GLY A 96 -2.13 -7.25 -6.76
C GLY A 96 -2.60 -8.69 -6.54
N THR A 97 -2.89 -9.10 -5.29
CA THR A 97 -3.45 -10.43 -5.03
C THR A 97 -4.90 -10.53 -5.51
N ARG A 98 -5.28 -11.71 -6.02
CA ARG A 98 -6.70 -12.03 -6.33
C ARG A 98 -7.46 -12.57 -5.12
N SER A 99 -6.73 -13.00 -4.09
CA SER A 99 -7.30 -13.68 -2.94
C SER A 99 -8.14 -12.73 -2.08
N ASN A 100 -9.34 -13.18 -1.71
CA ASN A 100 -10.13 -12.56 -0.64
C ASN A 100 -9.91 -13.28 0.70
N ASN A 101 -9.12 -14.37 0.70
CA ASN A 101 -8.80 -15.15 1.89
C ASN A 101 -7.50 -14.60 2.48
N LEU A 102 -7.64 -13.55 3.29
CA LEU A 102 -6.53 -12.91 3.99
C LEU A 102 -5.87 -13.87 4.99
N PRO A 103 -4.55 -13.72 5.23
CA PRO A 103 -3.90 -14.45 6.30
C PRO A 103 -4.54 -14.08 7.65
N LYS A 104 -4.40 -14.96 8.64
CA LYS A 104 -4.93 -14.66 9.98
C LYS A 104 -4.24 -13.40 10.51
N HIS A 105 -5.02 -12.55 11.15
CA HIS A 105 -4.52 -11.39 11.87
C HIS A 105 -3.35 -11.74 12.79
N PHE A 106 -2.30 -10.92 12.75
CA PHE A 106 -1.11 -11.08 13.56
C PHE A 106 -0.37 -12.41 13.35
N MET A 107 -0.48 -13.01 12.16
CA MET A 107 0.49 -14.02 11.72
C MET A 107 1.91 -13.42 11.68
N SER A 108 2.92 -14.29 11.71
CA SER A 108 4.30 -13.85 11.59
C SER A 108 4.50 -13.12 10.25
N LEU A 109 5.45 -12.17 10.22
CA LEU A 109 5.85 -11.51 8.99
C LEU A 109 6.27 -12.53 7.92
N GLU A 110 7.03 -13.56 8.31
CA GLU A 110 7.50 -14.61 7.39
C GLU A 110 6.34 -15.40 6.77
N ASP A 111 5.38 -15.85 7.58
CA ASP A 111 4.20 -16.56 7.06
C ASP A 111 3.33 -15.66 6.18
N THR A 112 3.26 -14.37 6.52
CA THR A 112 2.50 -13.38 5.75
C THR A 112 3.17 -13.09 4.40
N MET A 113 4.50 -12.95 4.37
CA MET A 113 5.26 -12.82 3.12
C MET A 113 5.16 -14.10 2.28
N LYS A 114 5.14 -15.28 2.92
CA LYS A 114 4.88 -16.54 2.22
C LYS A 114 3.49 -16.55 1.60
N TRP A 115 2.45 -16.15 2.34
CA TRP A 115 1.11 -16.01 1.81
C TRP A 115 1.06 -15.04 0.62
N ALA A 116 1.73 -13.89 0.71
CA ALA A 116 1.80 -12.93 -0.38
C ALA A 116 2.39 -13.58 -1.65
N ARG A 117 3.53 -14.28 -1.53
CA ARG A 117 4.14 -15.00 -2.65
C ARG A 117 3.26 -16.09 -3.23
N ASP A 118 2.64 -16.91 -2.38
CA ASP A 118 1.74 -17.99 -2.81
C ASP A 118 0.51 -17.45 -3.57
N ASN A 119 0.17 -16.18 -3.38
CA ASN A 119 -0.93 -15.48 -4.06
C ASN A 119 -0.45 -14.46 -5.13
N ASN A 120 0.80 -14.58 -5.58
CA ASN A 120 1.43 -13.68 -6.56
C ASN A 120 1.30 -12.18 -6.19
N GLY A 121 1.36 -11.86 -4.90
CA GLY A 121 1.33 -10.49 -4.40
C GLY A 121 2.71 -9.83 -4.43
N ILE A 122 2.71 -8.51 -4.48
CA ILE A 122 3.90 -7.67 -4.26
C ILE A 122 3.93 -7.27 -2.79
N ALA A 123 5.00 -7.62 -2.08
CA ALA A 123 5.15 -7.39 -0.65
C ALA A 123 6.05 -6.18 -0.37
N ILE A 124 5.53 -5.18 0.34
CA ILE A 124 6.20 -3.92 0.62
C ILE A 124 6.22 -3.68 2.13
N ALA A 125 7.39 -3.35 2.69
CA ALA A 125 7.48 -2.90 4.08
C ALA A 125 6.77 -1.55 4.22
N ASP A 126 5.62 -1.58 4.89
CA ASP A 126 4.73 -0.43 5.04
C ASP A 126 5.24 0.50 6.15
N HIS A 127 5.22 1.82 5.88
CA HIS A 127 5.66 2.90 6.77
C HIS A 127 6.66 2.47 7.88
N PRO A 128 7.86 1.96 7.52
CA PRO A 128 8.63 1.04 8.37
C PRO A 128 9.08 1.63 9.71
N PHE A 129 9.24 2.95 9.81
CA PHE A 129 9.62 3.62 11.05
C PHE A 129 8.50 4.45 11.68
N SER A 130 7.25 4.25 11.23
CA SER A 130 6.02 4.81 11.80
C SER A 130 5.40 3.87 12.85
N TRP A 131 4.22 4.23 13.36
CA TRP A 131 3.44 3.38 14.26
C TRP A 131 3.17 2.02 13.59
N GLN A 132 3.46 0.92 14.30
CA GLN A 132 3.36 -0.44 13.79
C GLN A 132 4.19 -0.72 12.51
N GLY A 133 5.23 0.07 12.24
CA GLY A 133 6.16 -0.19 11.15
C GLY A 133 7.15 -1.36 11.41
N LEU A 134 7.64 -1.97 10.33
CA LEU A 134 8.53 -3.14 10.36
C LEU A 134 10.03 -2.84 10.54
N GLY A 135 10.43 -1.57 10.55
CA GLY A 135 11.81 -1.12 10.38
C GLY A 135 12.79 -1.70 11.41
N GLU A 136 12.43 -1.69 12.70
CA GLU A 136 13.27 -2.27 13.75
C GLU A 136 13.40 -3.80 13.62
N HIS A 137 12.33 -4.49 13.22
CA HIS A 137 12.39 -5.93 12.99
C HIS A 137 13.29 -6.26 11.80
N LEU A 138 13.16 -5.53 10.69
CA LEU A 138 13.96 -5.74 9.48
C LEU A 138 15.45 -5.37 9.68
N ARG A 139 15.77 -4.38 10.52
CA ARG A 139 17.17 -4.07 10.90
C ARG A 139 17.82 -5.24 11.65
N ASN A 140 17.08 -5.88 12.54
CA ASN A 140 17.57 -6.99 13.34
C ASN A 140 17.56 -8.33 12.60
N ASN A 141 16.79 -8.45 11.51
CA ASN A 141 16.59 -9.67 10.71
C ASN A 141 16.70 -9.35 9.21
N PRO A 142 17.88 -8.88 8.74
CA PRO A 142 18.05 -8.35 7.39
C PRO A 142 17.80 -9.40 6.29
N GLU A 143 17.89 -10.69 6.56
CA GLU A 143 17.56 -11.76 5.63
C GLU A 143 16.09 -11.73 5.18
N ALA A 144 15.18 -11.21 6.01
CA ALA A 144 13.77 -11.03 5.65
C ALA A 144 13.58 -10.06 4.48
N LEU A 145 14.51 -9.12 4.26
CA LEU A 145 14.48 -8.18 3.14
C LEU A 145 14.57 -8.89 1.78
N SER A 146 15.14 -10.10 1.73
CA SER A 146 15.19 -10.89 0.50
C SER A 146 13.81 -11.34 0.00
N GLN A 147 12.81 -11.32 0.89
CA GLN A 147 11.45 -11.75 0.63
C GLN A 147 10.48 -10.61 0.28
N LEU A 148 10.97 -9.36 0.31
CA LEU A 148 10.19 -8.16 -0.03
C LEU A 148 10.52 -7.67 -1.44
N ASP A 149 9.55 -7.03 -2.08
CA ASP A 149 9.69 -6.36 -3.38
C ASP A 149 10.02 -4.87 -3.21
N GLY A 150 9.72 -4.26 -2.05
CA GLY A 150 10.03 -2.86 -1.82
C GLY A 150 9.87 -2.39 -0.38
N ILE A 151 10.18 -1.11 -0.19
CA ILE A 151 10.04 -0.39 1.07
C ILE A 151 9.27 0.90 0.80
N GLU A 152 8.27 1.19 1.62
CA GLU A 152 7.63 2.51 1.62
C GLU A 152 8.54 3.53 2.28
N VAL A 153 9.31 4.26 1.46
CA VAL A 153 10.29 5.25 1.90
C VAL A 153 9.64 6.59 2.25
N TYR A 154 8.40 6.81 1.82
CA TYR A 154 7.63 7.99 2.18
C TYR A 154 6.14 7.67 2.29
N ASN A 155 5.58 7.94 3.46
CA ASN A 155 4.16 7.85 3.75
C ASN A 155 3.65 9.22 4.22
N SER A 156 2.59 9.74 3.60
CA SER A 156 2.10 11.09 3.91
C SER A 156 1.46 11.18 5.30
N GLU A 157 0.87 10.11 5.82
CA GLU A 157 0.31 10.07 7.17
C GLU A 157 1.41 9.98 8.24
N ALA A 158 2.55 9.33 7.93
CA ALA A 158 3.72 9.30 8.80
C ALA A 158 4.38 10.67 9.01
N GLU A 159 4.23 11.62 8.06
CA GLU A 159 4.75 12.99 8.14
C GLU A 159 4.16 13.77 9.33
N PHE A 160 2.94 13.43 9.76
CA PHE A 160 2.24 14.10 10.87
C PHE A 160 2.62 13.56 12.26
N SER A 161 3.60 12.66 12.33
CA SER A 161 4.18 12.16 13.59
C SER A 161 5.08 13.21 14.24
N PHE A 162 4.50 14.28 14.78
CA PHE A 162 5.26 15.43 15.32
C PHE A 162 5.88 15.20 16.70
N PHE A 163 5.50 14.14 17.43
CA PHE A 163 5.97 13.88 18.80
C PHE A 163 6.34 12.41 19.02
N GLY A 164 7.32 12.18 19.89
CA GLY A 164 7.73 10.85 20.32
C GLY A 164 8.65 10.11 19.34
N ARG A 165 8.66 8.77 19.43
CA ARG A 165 9.63 7.90 18.74
C ARG A 165 9.52 7.86 17.21
N TYR A 166 8.39 8.32 16.65
CA TYR A 166 8.07 8.27 15.22
C TYR A 166 8.41 9.55 14.45
N ARG A 167 8.94 10.57 15.15
CA ARG A 167 9.44 11.76 14.47
C ARG A 167 10.55 11.36 13.48
N GLY A 168 10.45 11.88 12.26
CA GLY A 168 11.39 11.61 11.19
C GLY A 168 11.25 10.20 10.59
N ALA A 169 10.06 9.60 10.63
CA ALA A 169 9.83 8.24 10.14
C ALA A 169 10.18 8.08 8.66
N ASN A 170 9.80 9.04 7.80
CA ASN A 170 10.10 9.00 6.37
C ASN A 170 11.60 9.15 6.10
N GLU A 171 12.29 10.02 6.84
CA GLU A 171 13.75 10.18 6.74
C GLU A 171 14.46 8.88 7.13
N LYS A 172 14.06 8.25 8.24
CA LYS A 172 14.60 6.95 8.66
C LYS A 172 14.31 5.84 7.64
N ALA A 173 13.14 5.86 7.01
CA ALA A 173 12.75 4.89 5.97
C ALA A 173 13.63 5.04 4.73
N MET A 174 13.86 6.28 4.28
CA MET A 174 14.76 6.59 3.17
C MET A 174 16.21 6.18 3.50
N GLU A 175 16.72 6.54 4.68
CA GLU A 175 18.07 6.15 5.13
C GLU A 175 18.24 4.62 5.16
N PHE A 176 17.26 3.91 5.71
CA PHE A 176 17.25 2.46 5.74
C PHE A 176 17.23 1.86 4.32
N TYR A 177 16.40 2.39 3.43
CA TYR A 177 16.36 1.95 2.03
C TYR A 177 17.73 2.14 1.35
N CYS A 178 18.36 3.31 1.50
CA CYS A 178 19.69 3.57 0.94
C CYS A 178 20.76 2.61 1.49
N GLU A 179 20.64 2.20 2.76
CA GLU A 179 21.55 1.24 3.41
C GLU A 179 21.40 -0.18 2.81
N VAL A 180 20.17 -0.63 2.56
CA VAL A 180 19.87 -2.03 2.21
C VAL A 180 19.73 -2.28 0.71
N ALA A 181 19.25 -1.32 -0.08
CA ALA A 181 19.01 -1.49 -1.51
C ALA A 181 20.24 -1.95 -2.32
N PRO A 182 21.50 -1.54 -2.01
CA PRO A 182 22.67 -2.08 -2.68
C PRO A 182 22.88 -3.59 -2.47
N LYS A 183 22.41 -4.13 -1.35
CA LYS A 183 22.53 -5.57 -0.98
C LYS A 183 21.35 -6.39 -1.49
N PHE A 184 20.17 -5.79 -1.60
CA PHE A 184 18.93 -6.43 -2.03
C PHE A 184 18.41 -5.77 -3.30
N GLN A 185 18.80 -6.31 -4.45
CA GLN A 185 18.59 -5.69 -5.77
C GLN A 185 17.13 -5.65 -6.25
N GLN A 186 16.28 -6.49 -5.67
CA GLN A 186 14.84 -6.51 -5.95
C GLN A 186 14.10 -5.31 -5.35
N LEU A 187 14.63 -4.70 -4.28
CA LEU A 187 13.89 -3.69 -3.52
C LEU A 187 13.70 -2.40 -4.31
N GLY A 188 12.45 -2.05 -4.58
CA GLY A 188 12.03 -0.72 -5.00
C GLY A 188 11.75 0.21 -3.81
N ALA A 189 11.73 1.51 -4.08
CA ALA A 189 11.31 2.54 -3.15
C ALA A 189 9.91 3.03 -3.53
N LEU A 190 8.99 3.04 -2.57
CA LEU A 190 7.63 3.52 -2.73
C LEU A 190 7.39 4.79 -1.90
N ALA A 191 6.84 5.82 -2.53
CA ALA A 191 6.18 6.95 -1.90
C ALA A 191 4.67 6.88 -2.15
N SER A 192 3.86 7.03 -1.11
CA SER A 192 2.40 6.88 -1.17
C SER A 192 1.68 7.89 -0.26
N SER A 193 0.37 8.03 -0.49
CA SER A 193 -0.47 8.93 0.31
C SER A 193 -0.94 8.33 1.63
N ASP A 194 -1.13 7.01 1.73
CA ASP A 194 -1.85 6.35 2.82
C ASP A 194 -3.20 7.05 3.13
N GLY A 195 -3.91 7.38 2.05
CA GLY A 195 -5.00 8.34 2.09
C GLY A 195 -6.26 7.78 2.73
N HIS A 196 -6.77 8.43 3.79
CA HIS A 196 -7.99 8.04 4.50
C HIS A 196 -9.26 8.77 4.03
N SER A 197 -9.10 9.65 3.05
CA SER A 197 -10.17 10.36 2.35
C SER A 197 -9.85 10.51 0.85
N PHE A 198 -10.87 10.60 -0.02
CA PHE A 198 -10.66 10.89 -1.46
C PHE A 198 -9.88 12.18 -1.78
N ARG A 199 -9.75 13.09 -0.81
CA ARG A 199 -8.96 14.32 -1.01
C ARG A 199 -7.45 14.05 -0.96
N GLU A 200 -7.05 12.87 -0.52
CA GLU A 200 -5.68 12.51 -0.22
C GLU A 200 -5.05 11.67 -1.32
N ILE A 201 -5.88 11.11 -2.21
CA ILE A 201 -5.44 10.46 -3.45
C ILE A 201 -4.48 11.38 -4.19
N GLY A 202 -3.27 10.88 -4.41
CA GLY A 202 -2.20 11.56 -5.12
C GLY A 202 -1.57 12.74 -4.37
N LYS A 203 -1.72 12.83 -3.04
CA LYS A 203 -0.88 13.72 -2.20
C LYS A 203 0.60 13.36 -2.38
N SER A 204 0.90 12.07 -2.34
CA SER A 204 2.22 11.54 -2.66
C SER A 204 2.09 10.38 -3.63
N TRP A 205 3.09 10.24 -4.49
CA TRP A 205 3.12 9.20 -5.51
C TRP A 205 4.57 8.96 -5.97
N THR A 206 4.74 7.84 -6.65
CA THR A 206 6.00 7.38 -7.22
C THR A 206 5.91 7.34 -8.74
N GLU A 207 6.92 7.86 -9.44
CA GLU A 207 7.06 7.60 -10.87
C GLU A 207 7.62 6.19 -11.12
N MET A 208 6.97 5.44 -12.01
CA MET A 208 7.32 4.06 -12.35
C MET A 208 7.33 3.86 -13.86
N GLU A 209 8.29 3.08 -14.36
CA GLU A 209 8.27 2.58 -15.74
C GLU A 209 7.28 1.42 -15.86
N VAL A 210 6.22 1.61 -16.64
CA VAL A 210 5.15 0.61 -16.82
C VAL A 210 4.83 0.40 -18.30
N PRO A 211 4.32 -0.79 -18.69
CA PRO A 211 3.80 -1.00 -20.02
C PRO A 211 2.48 -0.24 -20.24
N SER A 212 2.02 -0.26 -21.50
CA SER A 212 0.65 0.13 -21.83
C SER A 212 -0.35 -0.84 -21.20
N TYR A 213 -1.36 -0.32 -20.48
CA TYR A 213 -2.37 -1.16 -19.84
C TYR A 213 -3.30 -1.86 -20.84
N LYS A 214 -3.33 -1.39 -22.10
CA LYS A 214 -4.09 -2.03 -23.19
C LYS A 214 -3.52 -3.39 -23.60
N ASP A 215 -2.26 -3.66 -23.24
CA ASP A 215 -1.59 -4.90 -23.58
C ASP A 215 -1.79 -5.99 -22.50
N LEU A 216 -2.28 -5.61 -21.32
CA LEU A 216 -2.54 -6.53 -20.20
C LEU A 216 -3.73 -7.44 -20.52
N ARG A 217 -3.56 -8.74 -20.27
CA ARG A 217 -4.55 -9.78 -20.60
C ARG A 217 -5.14 -10.46 -19.38
N CYS A 218 -4.39 -10.53 -18.29
CA CYS A 218 -4.81 -11.18 -17.06
C CYS A 218 -4.23 -10.50 -15.81
N ALA A 219 -4.67 -10.98 -14.65
CA ALA A 219 -4.21 -10.53 -13.35
C ALA A 219 -2.68 -10.64 -13.18
N GLU A 220 -2.08 -11.69 -13.75
CA GLU A 220 -0.65 -11.94 -13.66
C GLU A 220 0.16 -10.90 -14.43
N ASP A 221 -0.33 -10.43 -15.58
CA ASP A 221 0.29 -9.32 -16.33
C ASP A 221 0.28 -8.02 -15.52
N VAL A 222 -0.82 -7.76 -14.77
CA VAL A 222 -0.92 -6.59 -13.88
C VAL A 222 0.18 -6.64 -12.81
N VAL A 223 0.32 -7.78 -12.12
CA VAL A 223 1.33 -7.94 -11.07
C VAL A 223 2.73 -7.79 -11.66
N GLU A 224 3.00 -8.37 -12.82
CA GLU A 224 4.32 -8.28 -13.44
C GLU A 224 4.64 -6.84 -13.86
N ALA A 225 3.69 -6.12 -14.45
CA ALA A 225 3.82 -4.70 -14.77
C ALA A 225 4.12 -3.86 -13.52
N MET A 226 3.42 -4.13 -12.41
CA MET A 226 3.67 -3.47 -11.14
C MET A 226 5.05 -3.81 -10.57
N ARG A 227 5.45 -5.08 -10.58
CA ARG A 227 6.75 -5.51 -10.03
C ARG A 227 7.91 -4.87 -10.80
N GLN A 228 7.82 -4.83 -12.13
CA GLN A 228 8.79 -4.12 -12.98
C GLN A 228 8.80 -2.61 -12.70
N GLY A 229 7.61 -2.00 -12.58
CA GLY A 229 7.46 -0.60 -12.22
C GLY A 229 8.10 -0.26 -10.87
N LEU A 230 7.86 -1.07 -9.84
CA LEU A 230 8.48 -0.89 -8.53
C LEU A 230 10.00 -1.06 -8.60
N ALA A 231 10.51 -2.06 -9.33
CA ALA A 231 11.94 -2.26 -9.49
C ALA A 231 12.64 -1.10 -10.23
N SER A 232 11.94 -0.42 -11.16
CA SER A 232 12.45 0.74 -11.91
C SER A 232 12.79 1.94 -11.00
N THR A 233 12.10 2.07 -9.86
CA THR A 233 12.27 3.18 -8.89
C THR A 233 13.69 3.28 -8.33
N ARG A 234 14.45 2.18 -8.34
CA ARG A 234 15.87 2.16 -7.94
C ARG A 234 16.74 3.11 -8.76
N LYS A 235 16.38 3.32 -10.02
CA LYS A 235 17.10 4.18 -10.97
C LYS A 235 16.50 5.58 -11.03
N LEU A 236 15.23 5.73 -10.64
CA LEU A 236 14.43 6.94 -10.79
C LEU A 236 14.28 7.65 -9.44
N ALA A 237 15.08 8.69 -9.23
CA ALA A 237 14.91 9.59 -8.09
C ALA A 237 13.77 10.62 -8.35
N ARG A 238 12.54 10.14 -8.58
CA ARG A 238 11.37 11.02 -8.83
C ARG A 238 10.14 10.60 -8.02
N PHE A 239 10.11 11.07 -6.78
CA PHE A 239 8.92 11.04 -5.93
C PHE A 239 8.40 12.47 -5.78
N SER A 240 7.07 12.64 -5.72
CA SER A 240 6.46 13.90 -5.30
C SER A 240 5.81 13.69 -3.94
N THR A 241 6.03 14.63 -3.03
CA THR A 241 5.44 14.63 -1.69
C THR A 241 4.69 15.94 -1.44
N ARG A 242 3.42 15.87 -1.05
CA ARG A 242 2.62 17.04 -0.64
C ARG A 242 1.98 16.77 0.72
N SER A 243 2.47 17.45 1.76
CA SER A 243 1.89 17.39 3.10
C SER A 243 0.46 17.93 3.10
N GLY A 244 -0.50 17.23 3.74
CA GLY A 244 -1.81 17.81 4.07
C GLY A 244 -2.35 17.37 5.44
N ALA A 245 -2.53 18.33 6.36
CA ALA A 245 -2.76 18.16 7.81
C ALA A 245 -4.12 17.57 8.29
N PHE A 246 -4.97 17.03 7.40
CA PHE A 246 -6.34 16.64 7.76
C PHE A 246 -6.61 15.11 7.88
N GLY A 247 -5.69 14.25 7.44
CA GLY A 247 -5.84 12.77 7.42
C GLY A 247 -5.52 12.08 8.76
N ALA A 248 -4.45 12.51 9.42
CA ALA A 248 -3.90 11.81 10.59
C ALA A 248 -4.84 11.67 11.78
N LEU A 249 -5.76 12.64 11.95
CA LEU A 249 -6.78 12.58 12.99
C LEU A 249 -7.81 11.48 12.73
N ALA A 250 -8.11 11.18 11.46
CA ALA A 250 -9.01 10.09 11.09
C ALA A 250 -8.34 8.72 11.27
N HIS A 251 -7.07 8.57 10.90
CA HIS A 251 -6.30 7.32 11.06
C HIS A 251 -6.14 6.91 12.54
N MET A 252 -5.80 7.86 13.43
CA MET A 252 -5.74 7.59 14.87
C MET A 252 -7.08 7.12 15.46
N LEU A 253 -8.20 7.66 14.98
CA LEU A 253 -9.54 7.31 15.46
C LEU A 253 -9.99 5.94 14.95
N THR A 254 -9.45 5.47 13.83
CA THR A 254 -9.85 4.22 13.18
C THR A 254 -9.01 3.02 13.59
N LEU A 255 -7.83 3.26 14.17
CA LEU A 255 -7.03 2.24 14.85
C LEU A 255 -7.49 1.97 16.30
N ALA A 256 -8.29 2.85 16.90
CA ALA A 256 -8.79 2.70 18.26
C ALA A 256 -9.60 1.40 18.54
N PRO A 257 -10.45 0.90 17.62
CA PRO A 257 -11.15 -0.38 17.81
C PRO A 257 -10.20 -1.59 17.81
N TYR A 258 -9.09 -1.53 17.06
CA TYR A 258 -8.12 -2.63 16.99
C TYR A 258 -7.15 -2.66 18.18
N ALA A 259 -6.79 -1.49 18.73
CA ALA A 259 -6.01 -1.39 19.97
C ALA A 259 -6.75 -1.97 21.19
N ALA A 260 -8.08 -1.82 21.25
CA ALA A 260 -8.91 -2.34 22.33
C ALA A 260 -8.90 -3.89 22.41
N PHE A 261 -8.82 -4.58 21.27
CA PHE A 261 -8.71 -6.04 21.24
C PHE A 261 -7.37 -6.57 21.76
N HIS A 262 -6.29 -5.80 21.63
CA HIS A 262 -4.95 -6.20 22.06
C HIS A 262 -4.77 -6.07 23.58
N SER A 263 -5.33 -5.03 24.20
CA SER A 263 -5.28 -4.83 25.66
C SER A 263 -6.06 -5.90 26.43
N ILE A 264 -7.09 -6.50 25.82
CA ILE A 264 -7.91 -7.52 26.48
C ILE A 264 -7.18 -8.87 26.51
N LYS A 265 -6.44 -9.25 25.46
CA LYS A 265 -5.68 -10.51 25.42
C LYS A 265 -4.45 -10.52 26.34
N SER A 266 -3.71 -9.42 26.45
CA SER A 266 -2.54 -9.35 27.35
C SER A 266 -2.92 -9.41 28.84
N SER A 267 -4.15 -9.00 29.18
CA SER A 267 -4.68 -9.08 30.56
C SER A 267 -5.22 -10.46 30.95
N LEU A 268 -5.53 -11.30 29.95
CA LEU A 268 -6.05 -12.66 30.15
C LEU A 268 -4.93 -13.70 30.28
N THR A 269 -3.78 -13.48 29.63
CA THR A 269 -2.59 -14.34 29.79
C THR A 269 -1.82 -14.09 31.08
N SER A 270 -1.95 -12.91 31.71
CA SER A 270 -1.30 -12.60 32.99
C SER A 270 -2.11 -13.02 34.23
N ARG A 271 -3.24 -13.72 34.07
CA ARG A 271 -4.12 -14.17 35.18
C ARG A 271 -4.20 -15.69 35.34
N THR A 272 -3.42 -16.47 34.58
CA THR A 272 -3.37 -17.93 34.68
C THR A 272 -2.06 -18.49 35.24
N GLU A 273 -1.19 -17.65 35.77
CA GLU A 273 -0.02 -18.08 36.56
C GLU A 273 -0.08 -17.50 37.98
N ILE A 274 -1.00 -18.04 38.79
CA ILE A 274 -0.87 -18.14 40.27
C ILE A 274 -1.49 -19.47 40.68
#